data_AF-A0A661WX67-F1
#
_entry.id   AF-A0A661WX67-F1
#
_cell.length_a   1.000
_cell.length_b   1.000
_cell.length_c   1.000
_cell.angle_alpha   90.00
_cell.angle_beta   90.00
_cell.angle_gamma   90.00
#
_symmetry.space_group_name_H-M   'P 1'
#
loop_
_entity.id
_entity.type
_entity.pdbx_description
1 polymer ?
#
loop_
_entity_poly.entity_id
_entity_poly.type
_entity_poly.pdbx_seq_one_letter_code
_entity_poly.pdbx_strand_id
1 'polypeptide(L)' 'LIITDIIMPDKEGIETIMDIKRMLPKAKIVAMSGGGQLDANSYLNIAKRLGVKATLNKPFNPNKLLSLINEILE' A
#
# COMPACT_ATOMS: atom_id res chain seq x y z
N LEU A 1 2.03 -2.24 11.82
CA LEU A 1 1.69 -1.44 10.62
C LEU A 1 2.70 -1.79 9.54
N ILE A 2 2.27 -2.03 8.32
CA ILE A 2 3.15 -2.32 7.18
C ILE A 2 2.94 -1.23 6.13
N ILE A 3 4.01 -0.66 5.64
CA ILE A 3 4.00 0.33 4.55
C ILE A 3 4.82 -0.28 3.43
N THR A 4 4.22 -0.51 2.27
CA THR A 4 4.86 -1.22 1.16
C THR A 4 4.65 -0.50 -0.15
N ASP A 5 5.63 -0.63 -1.05
CA ASP A 5 5.49 -0.26 -2.45
C ASP A 5 4.75 -1.37 -3.21
N ILE A 6 4.05 -1.00 -4.28
CA ILE A 6 3.43 -1.96 -5.20
C ILE A 6 4.42 -2.38 -6.29
N ILE A 7 5.24 -1.45 -6.76
CA ILE A 7 6.20 -1.70 -7.83
C ILE A 7 7.57 -1.89 -7.19
N MET A 8 8.04 -3.13 -7.15
CA MET A 8 9.34 -3.52 -6.61
C MET A 8 10.05 -4.42 -7.62
N PRO A 9 11.39 -4.41 -7.67
CA PRO A 9 12.13 -5.45 -8.37
C PRO A 9 11.89 -6.81 -7.71
N ASP A 10 11.94 -7.88 -8.50
CA ASP A 10 11.90 -9.30 -8.11
C ASP A 10 10.60 -9.85 -7.50
N LYS A 11 9.85 -9.04 -6.71
CA LYS A 11 8.58 -9.46 -6.10
C LYS A 11 7.46 -8.45 -6.35
N GLU A 12 6.31 -8.92 -6.80
CA GLU A 12 5.15 -8.03 -7.00
C GLU A 12 4.53 -7.61 -5.66
N GLY A 13 4.31 -6.31 -5.47
CA GLY A 13 3.76 -5.79 -4.22
C GLY A 13 2.30 -6.19 -3.98
N ILE A 14 1.53 -6.50 -5.03
CA ILE A 14 0.16 -7.03 -4.90
C ILE A 14 0.17 -8.44 -4.29
N GLU A 15 1.01 -9.33 -4.80
CA GLU A 15 1.20 -10.68 -4.25
C GLU A 15 1.65 -10.60 -2.78
N THR A 16 2.59 -9.68 -2.50
CA THR A 16 3.06 -9.42 -1.12
C THR A 16 1.92 -9.03 -0.19
N ILE A 17 1.00 -8.15 -0.61
CA ILE A 17 -0.19 -7.77 0.17
C ILE A 17 -1.09 -9.00 0.42
N MET A 18 -1.30 -9.83 -0.60
CA MET A 18 -2.12 -11.05 -0.47
C MET A 18 -1.50 -12.05 0.52
N ASP A 19 -0.19 -12.28 0.45
CA ASP A 19 0.53 -13.15 1.39
C ASP A 19 0.41 -12.64 2.83
N ILE A 20 0.66 -11.34 3.04
CA ILE A 20 0.56 -10.72 4.36
C ILE A 20 -0.87 -10.83 4.91
N LYS A 21 -1.90 -10.59 4.08
CA LYS A 21 -3.29 -10.73 4.52
C LYS A 21 -3.65 -12.17 4.89
N ARG A 22 -3.05 -13.16 4.25
CA ARG A 22 -3.23 -14.58 4.57
C ARG A 22 -2.56 -14.95 5.90
N MET A 23 -1.33 -14.49 6.11
CA MET A 23 -0.52 -14.79 7.30
C MET A 23 -0.96 -13.98 8.52
N LEU A 24 -1.33 -12.72 8.32
CA LEU A 24 -1.68 -11.74 9.34
C LEU A 24 -2.97 -11.00 8.93
N PRO A 25 -4.16 -11.61 9.05
CA PRO A 25 -5.42 -11.02 8.59
C PRO A 25 -5.73 -9.63 9.17
N LYS A 26 -5.24 -9.37 10.40
CA LYS A 26 -5.40 -8.09 11.11
C LYS A 26 -4.32 -7.06 10.79
N ALA A 27 -3.38 -7.35 9.90
CA ALA A 27 -2.32 -6.41 9.53
C ALA A 27 -2.94 -5.12 8.93
N LYS A 28 -2.60 -3.99 9.57
CA LYS A 28 -2.82 -2.64 9.03
C LYS A 28 -1.76 -2.40 7.95
N ILE A 29 -2.18 -2.29 6.69
CA ILE A 29 -1.29 -2.12 5.52
C ILE A 29 -1.57 -0.76 4.85
N VAL A 30 -0.52 -0.02 4.52
CA VAL A 30 -0.54 1.14 3.63
C VAL A 30 0.21 0.79 2.35
N ALA A 31 -0.47 0.80 1.21
CA ALA A 31 0.14 0.50 -0.08
C ALA A 31 0.47 1.79 -0.85
N MET A 32 1.64 1.84 -1.47
CA MET A 32 2.11 2.99 -2.23
C MET A 32 2.39 2.62 -3.68
N SER A 33 2.17 3.53 -4.62
CA SER A 33 2.57 3.34 -6.03
C SER A 33 2.83 4.68 -6.68
N GLY A 34 3.86 4.73 -7.53
CA GLY A 34 4.10 5.86 -8.45
C GLY A 34 3.64 5.58 -9.88
N GLY A 35 3.02 4.42 -10.13
CA GLY A 35 2.74 3.95 -11.48
C GLY A 35 3.97 3.32 -12.14
N GLY A 36 3.74 2.62 -13.25
CA GLY A 36 4.73 1.87 -14.00
C GLY A 36 4.15 1.46 -15.34
N GLN A 37 3.91 0.16 -15.56
CA GLN A 37 3.21 -0.31 -16.75
C GLN A 37 1.76 0.17 -16.82
N LEU A 38 1.09 0.25 -15.65
CA LEU A 38 -0.20 0.89 -15.46
C LEU A 38 -0.04 2.21 -14.71
N ASP A 39 -1.06 3.06 -14.75
CA ASP A 39 -1.11 4.25 -13.92
C ASP A 39 -1.18 3.88 -12.43
N ALA A 40 -0.70 4.79 -11.57
CA ALA A 40 -0.66 4.57 -10.13
C ALA A 40 -2.05 4.25 -9.55
N ASN A 41 -3.13 4.86 -10.05
CA ASN A 41 -4.46 4.65 -9.49
C ASN A 41 -4.99 3.26 -9.78
N SER A 42 -4.66 2.66 -10.93
CA SER A 42 -4.99 1.27 -11.22
C SER A 42 -4.41 0.30 -10.18
N TYR A 43 -3.12 0.42 -9.87
CA TYR A 43 -2.48 -0.38 -8.84
C TYR A 43 -3.08 -0.14 -7.44
N LEU A 44 -3.28 1.12 -7.06
CA LEU A 44 -3.82 1.47 -5.75
C LEU A 44 -5.27 0.98 -5.60
N ASN A 45 -6.08 0.98 -6.67
CA ASN A 45 -7.43 0.46 -6.65
C ASN A 45 -7.46 -1.06 -6.41
N ILE A 46 -6.52 -1.81 -6.98
CA ILE A 46 -6.35 -3.25 -6.69
C ILE A 46 -6.00 -3.44 -5.21
N ALA A 47 -5.02 -2.69 -4.70
CA ALA A 47 -4.64 -2.77 -3.29
C ALA A 47 -5.81 -2.45 -2.34
N LYS A 48 -6.63 -1.43 -2.65
CA LYS A 48 -7.86 -1.12 -1.88
C LYS A 48 -8.82 -2.31 -1.82
N ARG A 49 -9.04 -3.00 -2.95
CA ARG A 49 -9.92 -4.19 -3.01
C ARG A 49 -9.39 -5.36 -2.17
N LEU A 50 -8.08 -5.42 -1.92
CA LEU A 50 -7.45 -6.41 -1.02
C LEU A 50 -7.56 -6.03 0.47
N GLY A 51 -8.24 -4.93 0.80
CA GLY A 51 -8.50 -4.54 2.19
C GLY A 51 -7.30 -3.92 2.89
N VAL A 52 -6.39 -3.27 2.15
CA VAL A 52 -5.39 -2.38 2.77
C VAL A 52 -6.11 -1.23 3.49
N LYS A 53 -5.51 -0.74 4.57
CA LYS A 53 -6.10 0.32 5.40
C LYS A 53 -6.08 1.67 4.69
N ALA A 54 -5.03 1.92 3.89
CA ALA A 54 -4.91 3.12 3.08
C ALA A 54 -4.00 2.92 1.87
N THR A 55 -4.07 3.86 0.95
CA THR A 55 -3.26 3.91 -0.26
C THR A 55 -2.66 5.27 -0.47
N LEU A 56 -1.47 5.34 -1.06
CA LEU A 56 -0.76 6.59 -1.25
C LEU A 56 -0.05 6.66 -2.62
N ASN A 57 -0.46 7.63 -3.43
CA ASN A 57 0.10 7.86 -4.77
C ASN A 57 1.39 8.68 -4.66
N LYS A 58 2.45 8.27 -5.37
CA LYS A 58 3.75 8.98 -5.44
C LYS A 58 3.78 9.95 -6.64
N PRO A 59 4.44 11.12 -6.51
CA PRO A 59 5.11 11.62 -5.32
C PRO A 59 4.12 12.17 -4.28
N PHE A 60 4.56 12.23 -3.03
CA PHE A 60 3.75 12.71 -1.91
C PHE A 60 4.56 13.51 -0.91
N ASN A 61 3.86 14.38 -0.16
CA ASN A 61 4.45 15.10 0.96
C ASN A 61 4.69 14.13 2.14
N PRO A 62 5.91 14.07 2.74
CA PRO A 62 6.18 13.23 3.91
C PRO A 62 5.23 13.46 5.10
N ASN A 63 4.77 14.69 5.32
CA ASN A 63 3.80 14.99 6.37
C ASN A 63 2.47 14.27 6.15
N LYS A 64 2.07 14.06 4.89
CA LYS A 64 0.87 13.28 4.56
C LYS A 64 1.02 11.83 5.00
N LEU A 65 2.21 11.25 4.88
CA LEU A 65 2.48 9.90 5.35
C LEU A 65 2.42 9.84 6.89
N LEU A 66 3.04 10.80 7.58
CA LEU A 66 3.00 10.86 9.05
C LEU A 66 1.57 11.01 9.59
N SER A 67 0.77 11.91 9.02
CA SER A 67 -0.64 12.06 9.39
C SER A 67 -1.42 10.76 9.20
N LEU A 68 -1.20 10.08 8.07
CA LEU A 68 -1.87 8.82 7.78
C LEU A 68 -1.44 7.70 8.75
N ILE A 69 -0.16 7.66 9.14
CA ILE A 69 0.33 6.68 10.12
C ILE A 69 -0.34 6.91 11.47
N ASN A 70 -0.43 8.16 11.92
CA ASN A 70 -1.08 8.50 13.19
C ASN A 70 -2.56 8.10 13.19
N GLU A 71 -3.30 8.47 12.14
CA GLU A 71 -4.73 8.07 11.96
C GLU A 71 -4.93 6.55 12.01
N ILE A 72 -3.96 5.79 11.51
CA ILE A 72 -4.05 4.32 11.46
C ILE A 72 -3.68 3.67 12.79
N LEU A 73 -2.80 4.29 13.59
CA LEU A 73 -2.28 3.71 14.83
C LEU A 73 -3.09 4.07 16.08
N GLU A 74 -3.76 5.22 16.06
CA GLU A 74 -4.84 5.55 17.00
C GLU A 74 -6.01 4.55 16.89
#